data_AF-A0A7J4FU43-F1
#
_entry.id   AF-A0A7J4FU43-F1
#
_cell.length_a   1.000
_cell.length_b   1.000
_cell.length_c   1.000
_cell.angle_alpha   90.00
_cell.angle_beta   90.00
_cell.angle_gamma   90.00
#
_symmetry.space_group_name_H-M   'P 1'
#
loop_
_entity.id
_entity.type
_entity.pdbx_description
1 polymer ?
#
loop_
_entity_poly.entity_id
_entity_poly.type
_entity_poly.pdbx_seq_one_letter_code
_entity_poly.pdbx_strand_id
1 'polypeptide(L)'
;MSSKRKGDISGLSLKAESGEVHAILGKNGTGKSTLAYLVMGCESYIPISGDILFEGMVINDLKLHERAQLGITLAWQEAVRFESISVRDYLTIKKKGNYSGLSKHY
;
A
#
# COMPACT_ATOMS: atom_id res chain seq x y z
N MET A 1 -16.45 13.39 21.54
CA MET A 1 -16.37 14.24 20.32
C MET A 1 -15.41 15.39 20.64
N SER A 2 -14.29 15.66 19.98
CA SER A 2 -13.81 15.39 18.62
C SER A 2 -12.27 15.25 18.70
N SER A 3 -11.70 14.08 18.43
CA SER A 3 -10.25 13.94 18.24
C SER A 3 -9.94 14.12 16.75
N LYS A 4 -9.85 15.37 16.31
CA LYS A 4 -9.23 15.71 15.03
C LYS A 4 -7.77 16.03 15.29
N ARG A 5 -6.86 15.10 14.96
CA ARG A 5 -5.57 15.36 14.29
C ARG A 5 -4.74 14.09 14.09
N LYS A 6 -4.45 13.77 12.83
CA LYS A 6 -3.14 13.25 12.42
C LYS A 6 -2.87 13.71 10.99
N GLY A 7 -2.16 14.82 10.84
CA GLY A 7 -1.65 15.24 9.54
C GLY A 7 -0.23 15.74 9.76
N ASP A 8 0.75 15.14 9.08
CA ASP A 8 1.71 15.97 8.34
C ASP A 8 2.50 15.18 7.27
N ILE A 9 2.43 15.68 6.05
CA ILE A 9 3.46 15.70 5.01
C ILE A 9 3.27 17.06 4.35
N SER A 10 4.30 17.91 4.28
CA SER A 10 4.17 19.24 3.68
C SER A 10 5.32 19.56 2.73
N GLY A 11 4.97 20.04 1.53
CA GLY A 11 5.90 20.54 0.51
C GLY A 11 6.85 19.53 -0.14
N LEU A 12 6.67 18.23 0.08
CA LEU A 12 7.55 17.19 -0.46
C LEU A 12 7.44 17.11 -1.99
N SER A 13 8.57 17.29 -2.68
CA SER A 13 8.75 16.92 -4.08
C SER A 13 9.72 15.75 -4.14
N LEU A 14 9.24 14.61 -4.61
CA LEU A 14 10.03 13.39 -4.77
C LEU A 14 9.78 12.85 -6.18
N LYS A 15 10.85 12.44 -6.85
CA LYS A 15 10.79 11.72 -8.12
C LYS A 15 11.59 10.43 -7.99
N ALA A 16 11.01 9.32 -8.42
CA ALA A 16 11.69 8.04 -8.53
C ALA A 16 11.53 7.56 -9.98
N GLU A 17 12.65 7.27 -10.65
CA GLU A 17 12.65 6.82 -12.03
C GLU A 17 12.57 5.30 -12.12
N SER A 18 12.13 4.79 -13.28
CA SER A 18 12.11 3.37 -13.54
C SER A 18 13.52 2.77 -13.47
N GLY A 19 13.65 1.62 -12.78
CA GLY A 19 14.92 0.90 -12.61
C GLY A 19 15.78 1.36 -11.44
N GLU A 20 15.34 2.38 -10.69
CA GLU A 20 16.06 2.87 -9.51
C GLU A 20 15.51 2.28 -8.20
N VAL A 21 16.39 2.16 -7.20
CA VAL A 21 16.00 1.79 -5.83
C VAL A 21 16.30 2.97 -4.92
N HIS A 22 15.25 3.51 -4.29
CA HIS A 22 15.33 4.66 -3.41
C HIS A 22 15.12 4.26 -1.96
N ALA A 23 15.87 4.88 -1.04
CA ALA A 23 15.71 4.69 0.39
C ALA A 23 15.22 5.97 1.05
N ILE A 24 14.09 5.89 1.77
CA ILE A 24 13.57 7.00 2.56
C ILE A 24 13.97 6.77 4.02
N LEU A 25 14.88 7.61 4.52
CA LEU A 25 15.45 7.52 5.86
C LEU A 25 14.90 8.61 6.77
N GLY A 26 14.84 8.35 8.08
CA GLY A 26 14.38 9.31 9.08
C GLY A 26 13.98 8.65 10.39
N LYS A 27 13.93 9.42 11.48
CA LYS A 27 13.52 8.93 12.81
C LYS A 27 12.06 8.44 12.81
N ASN A 28 11.67 7.65 13.80
CA ASN A 28 10.27 7.26 13.96
C ASN A 28 9.37 8.49 14.12
N GLY A 29 8.20 8.46 13.49
CA GLY A 29 7.25 9.58 13.51
C GLY A 29 7.47 10.66 12.44
N THR A 30 8.52 10.59 11.61
CA THR A 30 8.78 11.60 10.55
C THR A 30 7.93 11.45 9.29
N GLY A 31 6.88 10.64 9.30
CA GLY A 31 5.96 10.50 8.15
C GLY A 31 6.35 9.50 7.07
N LYS A 32 7.40 8.68 7.24
CA LYS A 32 7.81 7.67 6.22
C LYS A 32 6.71 6.66 5.89
N SER A 33 6.15 6.03 6.92
CA SER A 33 5.02 5.10 6.74
C SER A 33 3.78 5.84 6.24
N THR A 34 3.57 7.08 6.68
CA THR A 34 2.49 7.95 6.18
C THR A 34 2.63 8.19 4.67
N LEU A 35 3.84 8.43 4.15
CA LEU A 35 4.11 8.58 2.72
C LEU A 35 3.83 7.28 1.97
N ALA A 36 4.29 6.14 2.49
CA ALA A 36 4.00 4.84 1.88
C ALA A 36 2.48 4.55 1.81
N TYR A 37 1.73 4.86 2.87
CA TYR A 37 0.27 4.69 2.90
C TYR A 37 -0.46 5.68 1.98
N LEU A 38 0.05 6.90 1.85
CA LEU A 38 -0.47 7.91 0.93
C LEU A 38 -0.28 7.49 -0.54
N VAL A 39 0.91 6.98 -0.90
CA VAL A 39 1.20 6.47 -2.26
C VAL A 39 0.36 5.22 -2.56
N MET A 40 0.08 4.37 -1.57
CA MET A 40 -0.80 3.22 -1.75
C MET A 40 -2.29 3.54 -1.78
N GLY A 41 -2.70 4.75 -1.42
CA GLY A 41 -4.13 5.09 -1.32
C GLY A 41 -4.84 4.31 -0.21
N CYS A 42 -4.18 4.10 0.93
CA CYS A 42 -4.80 3.53 2.12
C CYS A 42 -5.93 4.43 2.62
N GLU A 43 -7.01 3.83 3.12
CA GLU A 43 -8.19 4.54 3.61
C GLU A 43 -7.78 5.53 4.72
N SER A 44 -8.30 6.76 4.64
CA SER A 44 -7.92 7.92 5.48
C SER A 44 -6.59 8.63 5.15
N TYR A 45 -5.82 8.19 4.14
CA TYR A 45 -4.61 8.87 3.68
C TYR A 45 -4.83 9.49 2.30
N ILE A 46 -5.37 10.71 2.27
CA ILE A 46 -5.72 11.44 1.04
C ILE A 46 -4.89 12.72 0.96
N PRO A 47 -4.28 13.05 -0.20
CA PRO A 47 -3.59 14.32 -0.38
C PRO A 47 -4.55 15.49 -0.16
N ILE A 48 -4.17 16.45 0.68
CA ILE A 48 -4.92 17.70 0.85
C ILE A 48 -4.63 18.65 -0.33
N SER A 49 -3.42 18.56 -0.89
CA SER A 49 -2.92 19.36 -2.00
C SER A 49 -1.76 18.64 -2.71
N GLY A 50 -1.53 18.97 -3.98
CA GLY A 50 -0.50 18.35 -4.80
C GLY A 50 -0.95 17.02 -5.40
N ASP A 51 -0.14 16.48 -6.30
CA ASP A 51 -0.48 15.29 -7.08
C ASP A 51 0.55 14.19 -6.90
N ILE A 52 0.05 12.96 -6.89
CA ILE A 52 0.85 11.75 -7.01
C ILE A 52 0.68 11.26 -8.43
N LEU A 53 1.80 11.18 -9.17
CA LEU A 53 1.81 10.70 -10.54
C LEU A 53 2.47 9.32 -10.60
N PHE A 54 1.83 8.40 -11.31
CA PHE A 54 2.40 7.12 -11.70
C PHE A 54 2.33 6.99 -13.21
N GLU A 55 3.48 6.81 -13.87
CA GLU A 55 3.60 6.78 -15.34
C GLU A 55 2.92 7.98 -16.05
N GLY A 56 2.97 9.17 -15.42
CA GLY A 56 2.35 10.39 -15.94
C GLY A 56 0.85 10.54 -15.66
N MET A 57 0.20 9.54 -15.05
CA MET A 57 -1.20 9.59 -14.64
C MET A 57 -1.34 10.05 -13.18
N VAL A 58 -2.24 11.01 -12.92
CA VAL A 58 -2.62 11.39 -11.54
C VAL A 58 -3.45 10.27 -10.93
N ILE A 59 -3.03 9.79 -9.74
CA ILE A 59 -3.67 8.64 -9.06
C ILE A 59 -4.38 9.01 -7.77
N ASN A 60 -4.52 10.30 -7.45
CA ASN A 60 -5.05 10.79 -6.16
C ASN A 60 -6.38 10.13 -5.77
N ASP A 61 -7.30 9.98 -6.71
CA ASP A 61 -8.65 9.44 -6.47
C ASP A 61 -8.75 7.90 -6.57
N LEU A 62 -7.67 7.23 -6.98
CA LEU A 62 -7.65 5.77 -7.08
C LEU A 62 -7.55 5.13 -5.70
N LYS A 63 -8.42 4.14 -5.45
CA LYS A 63 -8.40 3.31 -4.25
C LYS A 63 -7.22 2.34 -4.30
N LEU A 64 -6.85 1.83 -3.12
CA LEU A 64 -5.75 0.86 -2.94
C LEU A 64 -5.77 -0.30 -3.95
N HIS A 65 -6.93 -0.92 -4.18
CA HIS A 65 -7.03 -2.07 -5.08
C HIS A 65 -6.93 -1.68 -6.57
N GLU A 66 -7.21 -0.43 -6.93
CA GLU A 66 -7.04 0.11 -8.28
C GLU A 66 -5.56 0.41 -8.52
N ARG A 67 -4.88 1.03 -7.54
CA ARG A 67 -3.43 1.24 -7.57
C ARG A 67 -2.64 -0.06 -7.62
N ALA A 68 -3.10 -1.10 -6.92
CA ALA A 68 -2.53 -2.44 -6.99
C ALA A 68 -2.64 -3.06 -8.39
N GLN A 69 -3.72 -2.81 -9.12
CA GLN A 69 -3.88 -3.26 -10.51
C GLN A 69 -2.94 -2.53 -11.48
N LEU A 70 -2.50 -1.32 -11.14
CA LEU A 70 -1.45 -0.59 -11.86
C LEU A 70 -0.03 -1.08 -11.53
N GLY A 71 0.12 -2.05 -10.62
CA GLY A 71 1.43 -2.59 -10.22
C GLY A 71 2.06 -1.90 -9.01
N ILE A 72 1.35 -0.98 -8.35
CA ILE A 72 1.83 -0.33 -7.12
C ILE A 72 1.53 -1.26 -5.94
N THR A 73 2.57 -1.68 -5.21
CA THR A 73 2.42 -2.61 -4.08
C THR A 73 3.19 -2.13 -2.85
N LEU A 74 2.74 -2.58 -1.68
CA LEU A 74 3.38 -2.28 -0.41
C LEU A 74 3.66 -3.58 0.35
N ALA A 75 4.93 -3.79 0.67
CA ALA A 75 5.34 -4.79 1.62
C ALA A 75 5.07 -4.27 3.04
N TRP A 76 4.17 -4.92 3.76
CA TRP A 76 3.80 -4.55 5.13
C TRP A 76 4.92 -4.92 6.11
N GLN A 77 5.13 -4.08 7.13
CA GLN A 77 6.13 -4.33 8.17
C GLN A 77 5.86 -5.62 8.94
N GLU A 78 4.58 -5.89 9.21
CA GLU A 78 4.10 -7.14 9.78
C GLU A 78 3.12 -7.78 8.81
N ALA A 79 3.58 -8.80 8.08
CA ALA A 79 2.71 -9.59 7.23
C ALA A 79 1.74 -10.41 8.10
N VAL A 80 0.46 -10.41 7.73
CA VAL A 80 -0.54 -11.27 8.36
C VAL A 80 -0.11 -12.72 8.22
N ARG A 81 0.00 -13.41 9.34
CA ARG A 81 0.28 -14.85 9.36
C ARG A 81 -1.05 -15.60 9.31
N PHE A 82 -1.17 -16.49 8.35
CA PHE A 82 -2.31 -17.40 8.23
C PHE A 82 -1.82 -18.77 8.64
N GLU A 83 -2.26 -19.26 9.81
CA GLU A 83 -1.80 -20.53 10.37
C GLU A 83 -2.25 -21.75 9.54
N SER A 84 -3.26 -21.59 8.70
CA SER A 84 -3.91 -22.68 7.95
C SER A 84 -3.53 -22.77 6.47
N ILE A 85 -2.61 -21.94 5.97
CA ILE A 85 -2.19 -21.97 4.56
C ILE A 85 -0.67 -22.15 4.44
N SER A 86 -0.24 -22.96 3.48
CA SER A 86 1.19 -23.07 3.17
C SER A 86 1.69 -21.82 2.44
N VAL A 87 3.00 -21.58 2.48
CA VAL A 87 3.65 -20.50 1.69
C VAL A 87 3.36 -20.68 0.19
N ARG A 88 3.33 -21.92 -0.31
CA ARG A 88 3.01 -22.22 -1.71
C ARG A 88 1.59 -21.78 -2.05
N ASP A 89 0.62 -22.14 -1.20
CA ASP A 89 -0.78 -21.77 -1.44
C ASP A 89 -0.93 -20.25 -1.41
N TYR A 90 -0.31 -19.57 -0.44
CA TYR A 90 -0.32 -18.12 -0.36
C TYR A 90 0.24 -17.43 -1.62
N LEU A 91 1.41 -17.88 -2.10
CA LEU A 91 2.04 -17.33 -3.30
C LEU A 91 1.27 -17.63 -4.59
N THR A 92 0.42 -18.66 -4.59
CA THR A 92 -0.34 -19.09 -5.77
C THR A 92 -1.81 -18.66 -5.74
N ILE A 93 -2.24 -17.92 -4.69
CA ILE A 93 -3.56 -17.29 -4.63
C ILE A 93 -3.75 -16.44 -5.89
N LYS A 94 -4.55 -16.97 -6.81
CA LYS A 94 -5.03 -16.28 -8.01
C LYS A 94 -6.47 -15.86 -7.79
N LYS A 95 -6.87 -14.76 -8.41
CA LYS A 95 -8.27 -14.34 -8.54
C LYS A 95 -9.02 -15.37 -9.41
N LYS A 96 -9.42 -16.50 -8.82
CA LYS A 96 -10.41 -17.43 -9.37
C LYS A 96 -11.36 -17.84 -8.25
N GLY A 97 -12.59 -17.38 -8.35
CA GLY A 97 -13.69 -17.90 -7.56
C GLY A 97 -13.85 -19.39 -7.84
N ASN A 98 -13.55 -20.21 -6.84
CA ASN A 98 -14.10 -21.54 -6.57
C ASN A 98 -13.32 -22.13 -5.38
N TYR A 99 -13.76 -21.79 -4.16
CA TYR A 99 -13.29 -22.44 -2.94
C TYR A 99 -13.98 -23.80 -2.79
N SER A 100 -13.68 -24.75 -3.66
CA SER A 100 -14.19 -26.13 -3.56
C SER A 100 -13.17 -27.11 -2.96
N GLY A 101 -12.05 -26.61 -2.41
CA GLY A 101 -10.91 -27.44 -2.00
C GLY A 101 -10.43 -27.27 -0.55
N LEU A 102 -11.12 -26.50 0.30
CA LEU A 102 -10.84 -26.53 1.75
C LEU A 102 -11.44 -27.81 2.34
N SER A 103 -10.87 -28.96 1.98
CA SER A 103 -11.12 -30.21 2.68
C SER A 103 -10.56 -30.08 4.09
N LYS A 104 -11.48 -30.11 5.06
CA LYS A 104 -11.21 -30.29 6.48
C LYS A 104 -10.20 -31.43 6.66
N HIS A 105 -8.99 -31.07 7.07
CA HIS A 105 -8.13 -31.97 7.84
C HIS A 105 -8.08 -31.39 9.25
N TYR A 106 -9.06 -31.81 10.06
CA TYR A 106 -8.86 -32.13 11.46
C TYR A 106 -8.64 -33.64 11.54
#